data_AF-A0A1H7JES8-F1
#
_entry.id   AF-A0A1H7JES8-F1
#
_cell.length_a   1.000
_cell.length_b   1.000
_cell.length_c   1.000
_cell.angle_alpha   90.00
_cell.angle_beta   90.00
_cell.angle_gamma   90.00
#
_symmetry.space_group_name_H-M   'P 1'
#
loop_
_entity.id
_entity.type
_entity.pdbx_description
1 polymer ?
#
loop_
_entity_poly.entity_id
_entity_poly.type
_entity_poly.pdbx_seq_one_letter_code
_entity_poly.pdbx_strand_id
1 'polypeptide(L)'
;MRKWLLFALSGLLAACQQTAEPLFMPTGEDYPEQLSGWGMLQRSGGQLQLAKGVSPYDLNTPLFSDYAHKLRTVWLPAGTVAEYGDEHFNYPVGTVLTKTFYYPLDEQGQPLLMDSGTELEIANSLPLKRVRLMETRVLVHQKTGWVALPYVWNAEQTEAQLEWIGSETPLTGTDAQGKTHSFTYTVPDANQCLGCHAQNHVAKELRPLGPKARHLNKDYPYASGGQNQLVYWQQQGLLAEVPEQVAQNTLWPSPRAGEALAAQARSYLDINCGHCHNPQGAARTSALWLDLATQDPLKLGLCKAPIAAGKGTGDRLVAIAPGQAAESILSYRMASLDPGEMMPELGRSLAHAEGVALIERWINAMPGNCTD
;
A
#
# COMPACT_ATOMS: atom_id res chain seq x y z
N MET A 1 60.35 -43.21 24.44
CA MET A 1 58.90 -43.08 24.19
C MET A 1 58.61 -41.62 23.81
N ARG A 2 58.42 -41.34 22.52
CA ARG A 2 58.29 -39.98 21.96
C ARG A 2 56.81 -39.74 21.64
N LYS A 3 56.12 -38.93 22.44
CA LYS A 3 54.70 -38.59 22.22
C LYS A 3 54.59 -37.55 21.11
N TRP A 4 53.87 -37.87 20.05
CA TRP A 4 53.45 -36.94 19.00
C TRP A 4 52.16 -36.24 19.45
N LEU A 5 52.18 -34.91 19.49
CA LEU A 5 51.00 -34.06 19.66
C LEU A 5 50.47 -33.71 18.27
N LEU A 6 49.31 -34.26 17.92
CA LEU A 6 48.51 -33.83 16.78
C LEU A 6 47.70 -32.60 17.20
N PHE A 7 48.06 -31.44 16.65
CA PHE A 7 47.20 -30.25 16.71
C PHE A 7 46.11 -30.38 15.64
N ALA A 8 44.87 -30.55 16.08
CA ALA A 8 43.70 -30.42 15.22
C ALA A 8 43.44 -28.92 14.99
N LEU A 9 43.67 -28.47 13.76
CA LEU A 9 43.29 -27.13 13.30
C LEU A 9 41.79 -27.16 12.95
N SER A 10 40.93 -26.74 13.87
CA SER A 10 39.52 -26.51 13.60
C SER A 10 39.38 -25.17 12.84
N GLY A 11 39.25 -25.24 11.52
CA GLY A 11 38.93 -24.09 10.69
C GLY A 11 37.49 -23.62 10.95
N LEU A 12 37.35 -22.44 11.55
CA LEU A 12 36.09 -21.69 11.59
C LEU A 12 35.77 -21.22 10.17
N LEU A 13 34.89 -21.95 9.47
CA LEU A 13 34.21 -21.44 8.29
C LEU A 13 33.24 -20.35 8.74
N ALA A 14 33.71 -19.10 8.76
CA ALA A 14 32.80 -17.96 8.74
C ALA A 14 32.07 -17.99 7.40
N ALA A 15 30.85 -18.52 7.39
CA ALA A 15 29.95 -18.39 6.25
C ALA A 15 29.66 -16.90 6.08
N CYS A 16 30.37 -16.25 5.15
CA CYS A 16 29.90 -15.00 4.57
C CYS A 16 28.56 -15.34 3.92
N GLN A 17 27.46 -14.97 4.56
CA GLN A 17 26.15 -14.96 3.92
C GLN A 17 26.24 -13.97 2.75
N GLN A 18 26.51 -14.49 1.56
CA GLN A 18 26.40 -13.73 0.32
C GLN A 18 24.95 -13.29 0.23
N THR A 19 24.73 -11.98 0.23
CA THR A 19 23.39 -11.42 0.00
C THR A 19 22.94 -11.87 -1.38
N ALA A 20 21.80 -12.56 -1.47
CA ALA A 20 21.24 -12.97 -2.73
C ALA A 20 21.02 -11.76 -3.65
N GLU A 21 21.34 -11.89 -4.94
CA GLU A 21 21.07 -10.82 -5.89
C GLU A 21 19.57 -10.80 -6.23
N PRO A 22 18.96 -9.61 -6.42
CA PRO A 22 17.60 -9.48 -6.92
C PRO A 22 17.34 -10.32 -8.18
N LEU A 23 16.27 -11.10 -8.16
CA LEU A 23 15.87 -11.98 -9.26
C LEU A 23 15.29 -11.18 -10.43
N PHE A 24 15.94 -11.26 -11.58
CA PHE A 24 15.39 -10.79 -12.86
C PHE A 24 14.53 -11.89 -13.51
N MET A 25 13.22 -11.66 -13.63
CA MET A 25 12.29 -12.64 -14.19
C MET A 25 11.39 -12.01 -15.28
N PRO A 26 11.87 -11.87 -16.53
CA PRO A 26 11.11 -11.21 -17.60
C PRO A 26 9.99 -12.07 -18.20
N THR A 27 10.00 -13.38 -17.96
CA THR A 27 9.04 -14.37 -18.48
C THR A 27 8.99 -15.60 -17.57
N GLY A 28 7.99 -16.46 -17.75
CA GLY A 28 7.88 -17.77 -17.10
C GLY A 28 6.98 -17.76 -15.86
N GLU A 29 6.64 -18.95 -15.39
CA GLU A 29 5.70 -19.17 -14.28
C GLU A 29 6.34 -19.93 -13.10
N ASP A 30 7.63 -20.24 -13.17
CA ASP A 30 8.40 -20.91 -12.11
C ASP A 30 8.78 -19.91 -11.00
N TYR A 31 7.78 -19.28 -10.38
CA TYR A 31 7.99 -18.27 -9.35
C TYR A 31 8.61 -18.91 -8.09
N PRO A 32 9.50 -18.21 -7.37
CA PRO A 32 10.05 -18.72 -6.12
C PRO A 32 8.95 -19.09 -5.12
N GLU A 33 8.97 -20.32 -4.58
CA GLU A 33 8.03 -20.70 -3.52
C GLU A 33 8.25 -19.90 -2.23
N GLN A 34 9.50 -19.49 -1.98
CA GLN A 34 9.91 -18.69 -0.82
C GLN A 34 10.22 -17.26 -1.23
N LEU A 35 9.80 -16.29 -0.43
CA LEU A 35 10.02 -14.86 -0.70
C LEU A 35 11.51 -14.53 -0.82
N SER A 36 12.36 -15.14 0.00
CA SER A 36 13.82 -14.97 -0.05
C SER A 36 14.43 -15.30 -1.43
N GLY A 37 13.78 -16.17 -2.21
CA GLY A 37 14.21 -16.51 -3.57
C GLY A 37 14.14 -15.34 -4.57
N TRP A 38 13.39 -14.27 -4.27
CA TRP A 38 13.41 -13.05 -5.07
C TRP A 38 14.65 -12.20 -4.86
N GLY A 39 15.40 -12.40 -3.77
CA GLY A 39 16.59 -11.62 -3.45
C GLY A 39 16.36 -10.15 -3.08
N MET A 40 15.13 -9.63 -3.14
CA MET A 40 14.81 -8.21 -2.88
C MET A 40 14.91 -7.82 -1.39
N LEU A 41 14.48 -8.74 -0.52
CA LEU A 41 14.38 -8.55 0.93
C LEU A 41 15.07 -9.73 1.61
N GLN A 42 15.92 -9.46 2.60
CA GLN A 42 16.73 -10.50 3.25
C GLN A 42 16.71 -10.36 4.75
N ARG A 43 16.41 -11.45 5.44
CA ARG A 43 16.49 -11.49 6.89
C ARG A 43 17.94 -11.66 7.33
N SER A 44 18.50 -10.66 8.00
CA SER A 44 19.85 -10.72 8.56
C SER A 44 19.98 -9.83 9.81
N GLY A 45 20.63 -10.35 10.85
CA GLY A 45 20.88 -9.60 12.09
C GLY A 45 19.61 -9.14 12.84
N GLY A 46 18.49 -9.86 12.70
CA GLY A 46 17.20 -9.43 13.27
C GLY A 46 16.54 -8.27 12.53
N GLN A 47 16.97 -8.01 11.30
CA GLN A 47 16.41 -7.01 10.39
C GLN A 47 15.90 -7.70 9.12
N LEU A 48 14.88 -7.13 8.49
CA LEU A 48 14.55 -7.37 7.09
C LEU A 48 15.24 -6.29 6.28
N GLN A 49 16.34 -6.63 5.64
CA GLN A 49 17.22 -5.72 4.91
C GLN A 49 16.82 -5.65 3.44
N LEU A 50 16.86 -4.45 2.88
CA LEU A 50 16.72 -4.22 1.45
C LEU A 50 18.02 -4.63 0.74
N ALA A 51 17.92 -5.38 -0.35
CA ALA A 51 19.09 -5.73 -1.16
C ALA A 51 19.64 -4.52 -1.93
N LYS A 52 20.89 -4.61 -2.39
CA LYS A 52 21.52 -3.54 -3.17
C LYS A 52 20.72 -3.24 -4.44
N GLY A 53 20.43 -1.96 -4.68
CA GLY A 53 19.65 -1.50 -5.83
C GLY A 53 18.13 -1.56 -5.63
N VAL A 54 17.66 -2.13 -4.51
CA VAL A 54 16.25 -2.06 -4.12
C VAL A 54 16.03 -0.75 -3.37
N SER A 55 15.12 0.09 -3.87
CA SER A 55 14.85 1.40 -3.29
C SER A 55 13.52 1.41 -2.54
N PRO A 56 13.48 1.84 -1.27
CA PRO A 56 12.23 2.01 -0.55
C PRO A 56 11.49 3.26 -1.03
N TYR A 57 10.19 3.28 -0.82
CA TYR A 57 9.35 4.47 -1.00
C TYR A 57 8.12 4.41 -0.10
N ASP A 58 7.49 5.57 0.13
CA ASP A 58 6.20 5.68 0.77
C ASP A 58 5.27 6.61 -0.01
N LEU A 59 4.03 6.74 0.46
CA LEU A 59 3.02 7.57 -0.19
C LEU A 59 2.65 8.77 0.69
N ASN A 60 2.35 9.92 0.08
CA ASN A 60 1.84 11.10 0.79
C ASN A 60 0.63 10.78 1.69
N THR A 61 -0.32 10.01 1.14
CA THR A 61 -1.42 9.40 1.89
C THR A 61 -1.41 7.90 1.58
N PRO A 62 -1.23 7.01 2.57
CA PRO A 62 -1.21 5.57 2.32
C PRO A 62 -2.62 5.01 2.15
N LEU A 63 -2.73 3.95 1.35
CA LEU A 63 -3.94 3.12 1.30
C LEU A 63 -4.13 2.39 2.65
N PHE A 64 -5.33 2.50 3.21
CA PHE A 64 -5.74 1.83 4.43
C PHE A 64 -5.93 0.32 4.20
N SER A 65 -5.43 -0.50 5.14
CA SER A 65 -5.66 -1.95 5.15
C SER A 65 -5.54 -2.45 6.60
N ASP A 66 -6.63 -2.37 7.35
CA ASP A 66 -6.69 -2.81 8.76
C ASP A 66 -5.58 -2.27 9.66
N TYR A 67 -5.21 -1.00 9.49
CA TYR A 67 -4.08 -0.36 10.18
C TYR A 67 -2.71 -1.02 9.96
N ALA A 68 -2.57 -1.99 9.05
CA ALA A 68 -1.27 -2.55 8.70
C ALA A 68 -0.41 -1.48 8.01
N HIS A 69 0.82 -1.33 8.48
CA HIS A 69 1.86 -0.50 7.88
C HIS A 69 2.47 -1.22 6.67
N LYS A 70 3.13 -0.48 5.77
CA LYS A 70 3.65 -1.06 4.52
C LYS A 70 5.07 -0.62 4.23
N LEU A 71 6.01 -1.57 4.20
CA LEU A 71 7.29 -1.37 3.54
C LEU A 71 7.09 -1.58 2.05
N ARG A 72 7.27 -0.53 1.25
CA ARG A 72 7.18 -0.62 -0.21
C ARG A 72 8.55 -0.45 -0.83
N THR A 73 8.83 -1.24 -1.85
CA THR A 73 10.13 -1.23 -2.51
C THR A 73 9.96 -1.34 -4.01
N VAL A 74 10.92 -0.79 -4.74
CA VAL A 74 11.03 -0.92 -6.19
C VAL A 74 12.45 -1.36 -6.55
N TRP A 75 12.53 -2.27 -7.51
CA TRP A 75 13.76 -2.69 -8.14
C TRP A 75 13.59 -2.76 -9.65
N LEU A 76 14.57 -2.21 -10.37
CA LEU A 76 14.63 -2.26 -11.83
C LEU A 76 15.85 -3.08 -12.26
N PRO A 77 15.76 -3.81 -13.39
CA PRO A 77 16.93 -4.45 -13.99
C PRO A 77 18.04 -3.44 -14.30
N ALA A 78 19.29 -3.87 -14.13
CA ALA A 78 20.44 -3.00 -14.36
C ALA A 78 20.45 -2.41 -15.78
N GLY A 79 20.71 -1.11 -15.89
CA GLY A 79 20.75 -0.40 -17.17
C GLY A 79 19.37 -0.05 -17.76
N THR A 80 18.29 -0.32 -17.03
CA THR A 80 16.92 0.09 -17.41
C THR A 80 16.43 1.24 -16.53
N VAL A 81 15.43 1.96 -17.02
CA VAL A 81 14.82 3.12 -16.34
C VAL A 81 13.33 3.13 -16.61
N ALA A 82 12.52 3.56 -15.65
CA ALA A 82 11.10 3.80 -15.88
C ALA A 82 10.88 5.19 -16.50
N GLU A 83 9.87 5.35 -17.33
CA GLU A 83 9.49 6.66 -17.86
C GLU A 83 8.40 7.30 -16.98
N TYR A 84 8.49 8.61 -16.80
CA TYR A 84 7.49 9.37 -16.07
C TYR A 84 6.11 9.30 -16.76
N GLY A 85 5.08 9.27 -15.92
CA GLY A 85 3.69 9.46 -16.31
C GLY A 85 2.86 9.85 -15.09
N ASP A 86 1.88 10.75 -15.29
CA ASP A 86 1.13 11.35 -14.18
C ASP A 86 0.28 10.32 -13.41
N GLU A 87 -0.39 9.43 -14.16
CA GLU A 87 -1.25 8.38 -13.61
C GLU A 87 -0.52 7.06 -13.39
N HIS A 88 0.46 6.73 -14.24
CA HIS A 88 1.27 5.52 -14.15
C HIS A 88 2.65 5.79 -14.72
N PHE A 89 3.69 5.31 -14.04
CA PHE A 89 5.01 5.22 -14.66
C PHE A 89 5.06 4.03 -15.61
N ASN A 90 5.80 4.18 -16.71
CA ASN A 90 6.06 3.07 -17.63
C ASN A 90 7.31 2.34 -17.15
N TYR A 91 7.11 1.22 -16.46
CA TYR A 91 8.21 0.42 -15.95
C TYR A 91 8.77 -0.51 -17.04
N PRO A 92 10.10 -0.73 -17.09
CA PRO A 92 10.68 -1.71 -17.99
C PRO A 92 10.26 -3.14 -17.61
N VAL A 93 10.33 -4.05 -18.58
CA VAL A 93 10.15 -5.49 -18.31
C VAL A 93 11.22 -5.97 -17.34
N GLY A 94 10.80 -6.73 -16.33
CA GLY A 94 11.58 -7.26 -15.24
C GLY A 94 11.57 -6.41 -13.98
N THR A 95 10.92 -5.24 -13.98
CA THR A 95 10.69 -4.48 -12.74
C THR A 95 9.98 -5.33 -11.71
N VAL A 96 10.41 -5.22 -10.46
CA VAL A 96 9.75 -5.83 -9.31
C VAL A 96 9.40 -4.75 -8.30
N LEU A 97 8.14 -4.70 -7.88
CA LEU A 97 7.70 -3.95 -6.72
C LEU A 97 7.32 -4.92 -5.61
N THR A 98 7.76 -4.64 -4.39
CA THR A 98 7.29 -5.38 -3.21
C THR A 98 6.51 -4.49 -2.27
N LYS A 99 5.55 -5.07 -1.57
CA LYS A 99 4.80 -4.43 -0.50
C LYS A 99 4.65 -5.40 0.65
N THR A 100 5.43 -5.20 1.70
CA THR A 100 5.41 -6.00 2.93
C THR A 100 4.51 -5.33 3.96
N PHE A 101 3.45 -6.03 4.36
CA PHE A 101 2.49 -5.56 5.35
C PHE A 101 2.90 -6.03 6.74
N TYR A 102 2.86 -5.13 7.71
CA TYR A 102 3.26 -5.42 9.08
C TYR A 102 2.50 -4.58 10.10
N TYR A 103 2.47 -5.06 11.35
CA TYR A 103 2.01 -4.31 12.50
C TYR A 103 3.19 -3.96 13.40
N PRO A 104 3.36 -2.70 13.84
CA PRO A 104 4.22 -2.38 14.96
C PRO A 104 3.79 -3.16 16.22
N LEU A 105 4.75 -3.48 17.08
CA LEU A 105 4.52 -4.18 18.35
C LEU A 105 4.72 -3.23 19.54
N ASP A 106 3.92 -3.41 20.58
CA ASP A 106 4.19 -2.83 21.90
C ASP A 106 5.31 -3.55 22.64
N GLU A 107 5.62 -3.11 23.86
CA GLU A 107 6.66 -3.71 24.71
C GLU A 107 6.36 -5.16 25.10
N GLN A 108 5.09 -5.56 25.06
CA GLN A 108 4.61 -6.91 25.36
C GLN A 108 4.50 -7.79 24.09
N GLY A 109 4.90 -7.27 22.92
CA GLY A 109 4.85 -7.98 21.65
C GLY A 109 3.44 -8.08 21.04
N GLN A 110 2.50 -7.23 21.46
CA GLN A 110 1.15 -7.19 20.89
C GLN A 110 1.08 -6.21 19.71
N PRO A 111 0.35 -6.56 18.63
CA PRO A 111 0.11 -5.67 17.50
C PRO A 111 -0.56 -4.36 17.91
N LEU A 112 -0.06 -3.27 17.36
CA LEU A 112 -0.61 -1.93 17.53
C LEU A 112 -1.42 -1.53 16.28
N LEU A 113 -2.66 -1.12 16.49
CA LEU A 113 -3.56 -0.62 15.45
C LEU A 113 -3.54 0.90 15.47
N MET A 114 -2.55 1.47 14.80
CA MET A 114 -2.34 2.92 14.80
C MET A 114 -2.09 3.46 13.40
N ASP A 115 -2.73 4.58 13.13
CA ASP A 115 -2.59 5.38 11.92
C ASP A 115 -1.35 6.29 11.95
N SER A 116 -0.52 6.16 12.99
CA SER A 116 0.58 7.09 13.24
C SER A 116 1.47 7.24 12.01
N GLY A 117 1.64 8.49 11.59
CA GLY A 117 2.55 8.96 10.53
C GLY A 117 4.03 8.75 10.83
N THR A 118 4.33 7.75 11.64
CA THR A 118 5.63 7.16 11.92
C THR A 118 5.54 5.70 11.50
N GLU A 119 5.24 5.44 10.22
CA GLU A 119 5.83 4.26 9.58
C GLU A 119 7.30 4.28 10.04
N LEU A 120 7.79 3.15 10.57
CA LEU A 120 9.20 3.07 10.97
C LEU A 120 10.02 3.66 9.83
N GLU A 121 10.92 4.60 10.11
CA GLU A 121 11.75 5.19 9.07
C GLU A 121 12.63 4.08 8.51
N ILE A 122 12.22 3.53 7.36
CA ILE A 122 12.88 2.40 6.74
C ILE A 122 13.86 2.95 5.71
N ALA A 123 15.01 3.42 6.19
CA ALA A 123 16.07 3.85 5.28
C ALA A 123 16.56 2.67 4.43
N ASN A 124 16.93 1.55 5.06
CA ASN A 124 17.43 0.34 4.40
C ASN A 124 17.02 -0.98 5.08
N SER A 125 16.32 -0.95 6.21
CA SER A 125 15.88 -2.17 6.87
C SER A 125 14.72 -1.96 7.85
N LEU A 126 13.94 -3.02 8.05
CA LEU A 126 12.85 -3.08 9.02
C LEU A 126 13.26 -3.94 10.23
N PRO A 127 13.21 -3.41 11.49
CA PRO A 127 13.59 -4.15 12.67
C PRO A 127 12.55 -5.21 13.08
N LEU A 128 12.87 -6.49 12.86
CA LEU A 128 11.94 -7.61 13.03
C LEU A 128 11.46 -7.82 14.48
N LYS A 129 12.21 -7.34 15.48
CA LYS A 129 11.77 -7.41 16.89
C LYS A 129 10.65 -6.43 17.24
N ARG A 130 10.42 -5.41 16.40
CA ARG A 130 9.46 -4.33 16.65
C ARG A 130 8.20 -4.46 15.81
N VAL A 131 8.11 -5.50 14.98
CA VAL A 131 7.02 -5.68 14.03
C VAL A 131 6.58 -7.13 13.97
N ARG A 132 5.31 -7.34 13.63
CA ARG A 132 4.77 -8.60 13.14
C ARG A 132 4.48 -8.46 11.65
N LEU A 133 5.23 -9.18 10.84
CA LEU A 133 5.02 -9.35 9.41
C LEU A 133 3.80 -10.23 9.15
N MET A 134 2.99 -9.85 8.18
CA MET A 134 1.79 -10.56 7.79
C MET A 134 1.93 -11.16 6.39
N GLU A 135 2.18 -10.32 5.40
CA GLU A 135 2.32 -10.74 4.01
C GLU A 135 3.33 -9.86 3.26
N THR A 136 3.79 -10.34 2.11
CA THR A 136 4.51 -9.55 1.12
C THR A 136 3.94 -9.82 -0.24
N ARG A 137 3.42 -8.77 -0.89
CA ARG A 137 2.94 -8.87 -2.27
C ARG A 137 4.06 -8.47 -3.20
N VAL A 138 4.37 -9.35 -4.15
CA VAL A 138 5.32 -9.09 -5.22
C VAL A 138 4.53 -8.81 -6.50
N LEU A 139 4.79 -7.67 -7.12
CA LEU A 139 4.37 -7.36 -8.48
C LEU A 139 5.60 -7.45 -9.38
N VAL A 140 5.61 -8.42 -10.30
CA VAL A 140 6.67 -8.57 -11.30
C VAL A 140 6.14 -8.18 -12.69
N HIS A 141 6.87 -7.32 -13.39
CA HIS A 141 6.52 -6.91 -14.75
C HIS A 141 7.16 -7.88 -15.75
N GLN A 142 6.39 -8.76 -16.35
CA GLN A 142 6.86 -9.69 -17.38
C GLN A 142 6.50 -9.17 -18.78
N LYS A 143 7.03 -9.79 -19.84
CA LYS A 143 6.70 -9.45 -21.23
C LYS A 143 5.20 -9.56 -21.54
N THR A 144 4.49 -10.40 -20.80
CA THR A 144 3.04 -10.63 -20.91
C THR A 144 2.21 -9.68 -20.04
N GLY A 145 2.85 -8.81 -19.26
CA GLY A 145 2.22 -7.87 -18.33
C GLY A 145 2.63 -8.10 -16.88
N TRP A 146 1.96 -7.42 -15.97
CA TRP A 146 2.19 -7.55 -14.53
C TRP A 146 1.59 -8.83 -13.98
N VAL A 147 2.31 -9.47 -13.05
CA VAL A 147 1.87 -10.64 -12.29
C VAL A 147 1.89 -10.30 -10.81
N ALA A 148 0.81 -10.60 -10.10
CA ALA A 148 0.68 -10.39 -8.67
C ALA A 148 0.82 -11.69 -7.89
N LEU A 149 1.77 -11.70 -6.95
CA LEU A 149 2.19 -12.88 -6.20
C LEU A 149 2.15 -12.58 -4.70
N PRO A 150 1.11 -13.03 -3.98
CA PRO A 150 1.03 -12.88 -2.52
C PRO A 150 1.92 -13.92 -1.82
N TYR A 151 2.72 -13.48 -0.85
CA TYR A 151 3.50 -14.33 0.04
C TYR A 151 3.05 -14.14 1.48
N VAL A 152 2.81 -15.21 2.23
CA VAL A 152 2.34 -15.16 3.61
C VAL A 152 3.47 -15.51 4.56
N TRP A 153 3.75 -14.63 5.54
CA TRP A 153 4.79 -14.86 6.54
C TRP A 153 4.35 -15.92 7.56
N ASN A 154 5.27 -16.83 7.91
CA ASN A 154 5.00 -17.85 8.92
C ASN A 154 4.94 -17.27 10.36
N ALA A 155 4.42 -18.06 11.29
CA ALA A 155 4.28 -17.67 12.70
C ALA A 155 5.63 -17.39 13.37
N GLU A 156 6.69 -18.07 12.94
CA GLU A 156 8.06 -17.89 13.41
C GLU A 156 8.72 -16.62 12.86
N GLN A 157 8.05 -15.93 11.92
CA GLN A 157 8.48 -14.69 11.26
C GLN A 157 9.78 -14.84 10.45
N THR A 158 10.13 -16.06 10.06
CA THR A 158 11.43 -16.40 9.43
C THR A 158 11.40 -16.38 7.91
N GLU A 159 10.27 -16.71 7.29
CA GLU A 159 10.12 -16.79 5.84
C GLU A 159 8.65 -16.55 5.46
N ALA A 160 8.42 -16.14 4.21
CA ALA A 160 7.10 -16.10 3.61
C ALA A 160 6.99 -17.04 2.40
N GLN A 161 5.84 -17.70 2.28
CA GLN A 161 5.57 -18.68 1.22
C GLN A 161 4.52 -18.14 0.24
N LEU A 162 4.71 -18.43 -1.05
CA LEU A 162 3.76 -18.06 -2.11
C LEU A 162 2.40 -18.70 -1.83
N GLU A 163 1.33 -17.91 -1.82
CA GLU A 163 0.00 -18.36 -1.43
C GLU A 163 -1.11 -17.87 -2.38
N TRP A 164 -1.32 -18.59 -3.48
CA TRP A 164 -2.25 -18.20 -4.55
C TRP A 164 -3.69 -18.03 -4.11
N ILE A 165 -4.14 -18.83 -3.14
CA ILE A 165 -5.54 -18.84 -2.69
C ILE A 165 -5.81 -17.80 -1.59
N GLY A 166 -4.82 -17.01 -1.21
CA GLY A 166 -4.90 -16.08 -0.10
C GLY A 166 -4.84 -16.79 1.26
N SER A 167 -5.03 -16.02 2.33
CA SER A 167 -4.92 -16.53 3.69
C SER A 167 -5.73 -15.69 4.67
N GLU A 168 -6.19 -16.31 5.74
CA GLU A 168 -6.89 -15.64 6.83
C GLU A 168 -6.15 -15.92 8.15
N THR A 169 -5.86 -14.86 8.90
CA THR A 169 -5.21 -14.96 10.20
C THR A 169 -5.99 -14.17 11.24
N PRO A 170 -6.57 -14.83 12.26
CA PRO A 170 -7.13 -14.14 13.40
C PRO A 170 -6.07 -13.28 14.08
N LEU A 171 -6.40 -12.01 14.32
CA LEU A 171 -5.50 -11.04 14.91
C LEU A 171 -6.23 -10.26 16.01
N THR A 172 -5.48 -9.97 17.07
CA THR A 172 -5.89 -9.05 18.11
C THR A 172 -4.86 -7.94 18.16
N GLY A 173 -5.31 -6.70 18.19
CA GLY A 173 -4.44 -5.54 18.32
C GLY A 173 -5.08 -4.45 19.17
N THR A 174 -4.25 -3.54 19.66
CA THR A 174 -4.67 -2.45 20.54
C THR A 174 -4.55 -1.12 19.81
N ASP A 175 -5.61 -0.31 19.86
CA ASP A 175 -5.60 1.02 19.23
C ASP A 175 -4.89 2.08 20.08
N ALA A 176 -4.78 3.30 19.53
CA ALA A 176 -4.15 4.43 20.21
C ALA A 176 -4.87 4.88 21.50
N GLN A 177 -6.11 4.44 21.74
CA GLN A 177 -6.87 4.70 22.96
C GLN A 177 -6.74 3.55 23.98
N GLY A 178 -5.95 2.52 23.68
CA GLY A 178 -5.77 1.36 24.54
C GLY A 178 -6.91 0.34 24.45
N LYS A 179 -7.83 0.47 23.48
CA LYS A 179 -8.91 -0.48 23.27
C LYS A 179 -8.43 -1.61 22.38
N THR A 180 -8.71 -2.84 22.81
CA THR A 180 -8.42 -4.06 22.06
C THR A 180 -9.49 -4.33 21.02
N HIS A 181 -9.06 -4.71 19.82
CA HIS A 181 -9.91 -5.15 18.72
C HIS A 181 -9.48 -6.53 18.24
N SER A 182 -10.45 -7.40 17.99
CA SER A 182 -10.23 -8.71 17.38
C SER A 182 -10.86 -8.72 15.99
N PHE A 183 -10.11 -9.17 15.00
CA PHE A 183 -10.51 -9.20 13.59
C PHE A 183 -9.75 -10.30 12.85
N THR A 184 -10.19 -10.61 11.64
CA THR A 184 -9.46 -11.52 10.74
C THR A 184 -8.67 -10.68 9.74
N TYR A 185 -7.34 -10.80 9.75
CA TYR A 185 -6.50 -10.25 8.71
C TYR A 185 -6.58 -11.16 7.48
N THR A 186 -6.97 -10.58 6.33
CA THR A 186 -7.18 -11.34 5.10
C THR A 186 -6.16 -10.94 4.03
N VAL A 187 -5.39 -11.90 3.57
CA VAL A 187 -4.56 -11.81 2.38
C VAL A 187 -5.42 -12.19 1.17
N PRO A 188 -5.67 -11.28 0.22
CA PRO A 188 -6.48 -11.56 -0.94
C PRO A 188 -5.86 -12.63 -1.83
N ASP A 189 -6.70 -13.48 -2.43
CA ASP A 189 -6.27 -14.40 -3.46
C ASP A 189 -5.85 -13.66 -4.75
N ALA A 190 -5.22 -14.37 -5.68
CA ALA A 190 -4.73 -13.78 -6.93
C ALA A 190 -5.85 -13.18 -7.81
N ASN A 191 -7.06 -13.75 -7.81
CA ASN A 191 -8.20 -13.19 -8.55
C ASN A 191 -8.75 -11.91 -7.88
N GLN A 192 -8.78 -11.87 -6.56
CA GLN A 192 -9.16 -10.69 -5.79
C GLN A 192 -8.16 -9.56 -5.98
N CYS A 193 -6.87 -9.87 -6.18
CA CYS A 193 -5.86 -8.87 -6.53
C CYS A 193 -6.20 -8.15 -7.86
N LEU A 194 -6.72 -8.88 -8.86
CA LEU A 194 -7.20 -8.28 -10.12
C LEU A 194 -8.32 -7.27 -9.87
N GLY A 195 -9.18 -7.51 -8.88
CA GLY A 195 -10.31 -6.63 -8.53
C GLY A 195 -9.90 -5.17 -8.28
N CYS A 196 -8.72 -4.96 -7.68
CA CYS A 196 -8.19 -3.60 -7.44
C CYS A 196 -7.16 -3.16 -8.47
N HIS A 197 -6.29 -4.08 -8.92
CA HIS A 197 -5.15 -3.74 -9.79
C HIS A 197 -5.50 -3.65 -11.28
N ALA A 198 -6.68 -4.10 -11.70
CA ALA A 198 -7.23 -3.87 -13.03
C ALA A 198 -8.00 -2.54 -13.10
N GLN A 199 -7.29 -1.41 -13.05
CA GLN A 199 -7.90 -0.07 -13.01
C GLN A 199 -8.76 0.25 -14.24
N ASN A 200 -8.52 -0.42 -15.37
CA ASN A 200 -9.44 -0.44 -16.50
C ASN A 200 -10.17 -1.78 -16.51
N HIS A 201 -11.46 -1.75 -16.15
CA HIS A 201 -12.28 -2.95 -16.03
C HIS A 201 -12.51 -3.67 -17.37
N VAL A 202 -12.37 -2.99 -18.50
CA VAL A 202 -12.53 -3.57 -19.84
C VAL A 202 -11.25 -4.27 -20.28
N ALA A 203 -10.11 -3.57 -20.19
CA ALA A 203 -8.81 -4.11 -20.59
C ALA A 203 -8.28 -5.18 -19.61
N LYS A 204 -8.68 -5.09 -18.34
CA LYS A 204 -8.27 -5.99 -17.24
C LYS A 204 -6.74 -6.12 -17.06
N GLU A 205 -6.00 -5.13 -17.52
CA GLU A 205 -4.55 -5.08 -17.37
C GLU A 205 -4.19 -4.78 -15.90
N LEU A 206 -3.39 -5.65 -15.30
CA LEU A 206 -2.79 -5.41 -13.99
C LEU A 206 -1.82 -4.24 -14.06
N ARG A 207 -1.96 -3.29 -13.13
CA ARG A 207 -0.99 -2.20 -12.95
C ARG A 207 -0.66 -1.98 -11.46
N PRO A 208 0.53 -1.46 -11.14
CA PRO A 208 0.85 -1.06 -9.78
C PRO A 208 -0.15 -0.02 -9.24
N LEU A 209 -0.63 -0.24 -8.01
CA LEU A 209 -1.43 0.73 -7.27
C LEU A 209 -0.55 1.46 -6.27
N GLY A 210 -0.60 2.79 -6.26
CA GLY A 210 0.17 3.60 -5.32
C GLY A 210 1.28 4.42 -5.97
N PRO A 211 2.26 3.86 -6.71
CA PRO A 211 3.39 4.63 -7.22
C PRO A 211 2.99 5.46 -8.44
N LYS A 212 2.24 6.53 -8.17
CA LYS A 212 1.93 7.63 -9.10
C LYS A 212 2.75 8.84 -8.69
N ALA A 213 3.09 9.69 -9.65
CA ALA A 213 3.89 10.89 -9.41
C ALA A 213 3.41 11.70 -8.19
N ARG A 214 2.11 11.99 -8.13
CA ARG A 214 1.48 12.75 -7.04
C ARG A 214 1.50 12.08 -5.67
N HIS A 215 1.60 10.75 -5.61
CA HIS A 215 1.67 10.01 -4.37
C HIS A 215 3.10 9.90 -3.84
N LEU A 216 4.10 10.04 -4.71
CA LEU A 216 5.51 9.96 -4.33
C LEU A 216 6.16 11.33 -4.13
N ASN A 217 5.54 12.40 -4.63
CA ASN A 217 6.05 13.76 -4.50
C ASN A 217 6.02 14.21 -3.02
N LYS A 218 7.02 13.82 -2.24
CA LYS A 218 7.30 14.22 -0.85
C LYS A 218 8.73 13.82 -0.52
N ASP A 219 9.25 14.34 0.59
CA ASP A 219 10.54 13.91 1.10
C ASP A 219 10.44 12.56 1.81
N TYR A 220 11.47 11.74 1.63
CA TYR A 220 11.65 10.44 2.27
C TYR A 220 13.02 10.37 2.97
N PRO A 221 13.11 9.75 4.16
CA PRO A 221 14.34 9.65 4.93
C PRO A 221 15.25 8.54 4.39
N TYR A 222 15.84 8.75 3.20
CA TYR A 222 16.81 7.80 2.65
C TYR A 222 18.08 7.73 3.52
N ALA A 223 18.84 6.65 3.39
CA ALA A 223 20.11 6.49 4.12
C ALA A 223 21.16 7.57 3.78
N SER A 224 21.03 8.20 2.61
CA SER A 224 21.85 9.34 2.19
C SER A 224 21.38 10.69 2.75
N GLY A 225 20.24 10.72 3.45
CA GLY A 225 19.57 11.93 3.95
C GLY A 225 18.15 12.09 3.39
N GLY A 226 17.39 13.02 3.99
CA GLY A 226 16.03 13.34 3.55
C GLY A 226 16.03 13.98 2.15
N GLN A 227 15.24 13.42 1.24
CA GLN A 227 15.14 13.92 -0.14
C GLN A 227 13.78 13.59 -0.77
N ASN A 228 13.30 14.47 -1.66
CA ASN A 228 12.12 14.20 -2.45
C ASN A 228 12.26 12.89 -3.26
N GLN A 229 11.27 12.00 -3.17
CA GLN A 229 11.37 10.66 -3.75
C GLN A 229 11.51 10.68 -5.28
N LEU A 230 10.81 11.57 -5.99
CA LEU A 230 10.90 11.64 -7.45
C LEU A 230 12.29 12.12 -7.89
N VAL A 231 12.87 13.09 -7.18
CA VAL A 231 14.22 13.58 -7.42
C VAL A 231 15.25 12.48 -7.11
N TYR A 232 15.07 11.78 -5.99
CA TYR A 232 15.94 10.64 -5.64
C TYR A 232 15.87 9.55 -6.71
N TRP A 233 14.67 9.17 -7.15
CA TRP A 233 14.47 8.15 -8.20
C TRP A 233 15.13 8.56 -9.52
N GLN A 234 15.07 9.84 -9.89
CA GLN A 234 15.79 10.35 -11.06
C GLN A 234 17.31 10.26 -10.92
N GLN A 235 17.85 10.64 -9.77
CA GLN A 235 19.30 10.58 -9.50
C GLN A 235 19.84 9.15 -9.42
N GLN A 236 19.03 8.20 -8.93
CA GLN A 236 19.38 6.78 -8.89
C GLN A 236 19.14 6.06 -10.23
N GLY A 237 18.68 6.75 -11.27
CA GLY A 237 18.39 6.16 -12.58
C GLY A 237 17.16 5.24 -12.60
N LEU A 238 16.25 5.38 -11.64
CA LEU A 238 14.99 4.61 -11.57
C LEU A 238 13.88 5.24 -12.40
N LEU A 239 13.89 6.56 -12.58
CA LEU A 239 12.83 7.31 -13.26
C LEU A 239 13.44 8.40 -14.16
N ALA A 240 13.06 8.42 -15.43
CA ALA A 240 13.47 9.44 -16.39
C ALA A 240 12.37 10.50 -16.57
N GLU A 241 12.76 11.67 -17.09
CA GLU A 241 11.83 12.70 -17.61
C GLU A 241 10.82 13.25 -16.59
N VAL A 242 11.19 13.30 -15.31
CA VAL A 242 10.37 13.95 -14.28
C VAL A 242 10.24 15.45 -14.60
N PRO A 243 9.02 16.00 -14.75
CA PRO A 243 8.83 17.42 -15.02
C PRO A 243 9.15 18.27 -13.79
N GLU A 244 9.42 19.56 -14.00
CA GLU A 244 9.76 20.50 -12.92
C GLU A 244 8.60 20.67 -11.91
N GLN A 245 7.36 20.61 -12.41
CA GLN A 245 6.17 20.71 -11.59
C GLN A 245 5.39 19.40 -11.65
N VAL A 246 5.28 18.75 -10.50
CA VAL A 246 4.50 17.52 -10.33
C VAL A 246 3.42 17.79 -9.29
N ALA A 247 2.20 17.34 -9.56
CA ALA A 247 1.12 17.41 -8.58
C ALA A 247 1.51 16.70 -7.27
N GLN A 248 0.86 17.03 -6.17
CA GLN A 248 1.22 16.48 -4.87
C GLN A 248 -0.05 16.22 -4.05
N ASN A 249 -0.28 14.97 -3.64
CA ASN A 249 -1.33 14.66 -2.68
C ASN A 249 -0.95 15.18 -1.30
N THR A 250 -1.95 15.52 -0.49
CA THR A 250 -1.73 15.99 0.88
C THR A 250 -1.05 14.96 1.75
N LEU A 251 -0.32 15.40 2.78
CA LEU A 251 0.24 14.47 3.75
C LEU A 251 -0.83 13.92 4.68
N TRP A 252 -0.65 12.67 5.06
CA TRP A 252 -1.42 11.97 6.07
C TRP A 252 -0.49 11.43 7.18
N PRO A 253 -0.92 11.40 8.44
CA PRO A 253 -2.16 11.97 8.98
C PRO A 253 -2.07 13.48 9.26
N SER A 254 -0.86 14.04 9.23
CA SER A 254 -0.58 15.44 9.51
C SER A 254 -0.36 16.21 8.20
N PRO A 255 -1.31 17.06 7.78
CA PRO A 255 -1.17 17.85 6.57
C PRO A 255 -0.07 18.89 6.69
N ARG A 256 0.50 19.30 5.55
CA ARG A 256 1.43 20.45 5.50
C ARG A 256 0.67 21.74 5.84
N ALA A 257 1.40 22.73 6.33
CA ALA A 257 0.85 24.05 6.59
C ALA A 257 0.20 24.62 5.31
N GLY A 258 -1.07 25.03 5.42
CA GLY A 258 -1.83 25.60 4.31
C GLY A 258 -2.62 24.60 3.46
N GLU A 259 -2.51 23.29 3.69
CA GLU A 259 -3.31 22.30 2.94
C GLU A 259 -4.78 22.32 3.37
N ALA A 260 -5.66 22.70 2.43
CA ALA A 260 -7.09 22.80 2.68
C ALA A 260 -7.72 21.43 3.02
N LEU A 261 -8.76 21.44 3.86
CA LEU A 261 -9.51 20.23 4.26
C LEU A 261 -10.05 19.44 3.06
N ALA A 262 -10.52 20.13 2.02
CA ALA A 262 -10.98 19.49 0.80
C ALA A 262 -9.84 18.74 0.08
N ALA A 263 -8.64 19.31 0.00
CA ALA A 263 -7.49 18.63 -0.59
C ALA A 263 -7.09 17.37 0.21
N GLN A 264 -7.21 17.43 1.53
CA GLN A 264 -6.97 16.28 2.42
C GLN A 264 -7.97 15.14 2.16
N ALA A 265 -9.27 15.45 2.17
CA ALA A 265 -10.32 14.49 1.86
C ALA A 265 -10.17 13.89 0.46
N ARG A 266 -9.88 14.72 -0.55
CA ARG A 266 -9.72 14.26 -1.94
C ARG A 266 -8.49 13.40 -2.13
N SER A 267 -7.37 13.70 -1.46
CA SER A 267 -6.16 12.85 -1.49
C SER A 267 -6.40 11.49 -0.82
N TYR A 268 -7.14 11.48 0.29
CA TYR A 268 -7.55 10.25 0.96
C TYR A 268 -8.44 9.38 0.07
N LEU A 269 -9.43 9.99 -0.60
CA LEU A 269 -10.33 9.30 -1.51
C LEU A 269 -9.62 8.82 -2.80
N ASP A 270 -8.67 9.58 -3.33
CA ASP A 270 -7.91 9.21 -4.54
C ASP A 270 -7.15 7.90 -4.34
N ILE A 271 -6.38 7.77 -3.24
CA ILE A 271 -5.62 6.55 -2.98
C ILE A 271 -6.50 5.37 -2.54
N ASN A 272 -7.50 5.60 -1.67
CA ASN A 272 -8.31 4.53 -1.09
C ASN A 272 -9.47 4.07 -1.99
N CYS A 273 -9.97 4.93 -2.87
CA CYS A 273 -11.20 4.68 -3.64
C CYS A 273 -11.05 4.97 -5.14
N GLY A 274 -10.24 5.96 -5.53
CA GLY A 274 -10.15 6.47 -6.90
C GLY A 274 -9.73 5.42 -7.94
N HIS A 275 -9.00 4.38 -7.55
CA HIS A 275 -8.64 3.28 -8.46
C HIS A 275 -9.85 2.45 -8.93
N CYS A 276 -10.92 2.39 -8.13
CA CYS A 276 -12.19 1.74 -8.51
C CYS A 276 -13.23 2.76 -8.98
N HIS A 277 -13.32 3.90 -8.30
CA HIS A 277 -14.24 4.99 -8.56
C HIS A 277 -13.60 5.99 -9.52
N ASN A 278 -13.54 5.62 -10.79
CA ASN A 278 -13.12 6.48 -11.90
C ASN A 278 -13.88 6.06 -13.18
N PRO A 279 -13.75 6.79 -14.31
CA PRO A 279 -14.49 6.48 -15.53
C PRO A 279 -14.26 5.07 -16.11
N GLN A 280 -13.12 4.44 -15.83
CA GLN A 280 -12.73 3.14 -16.39
C GLN A 280 -12.73 2.00 -15.35
N GLY A 281 -12.79 2.34 -14.06
CA GLY A 281 -12.66 1.42 -12.94
C GLY A 281 -13.84 0.47 -12.73
N ALA A 282 -13.69 -0.41 -11.74
CA ALA A 282 -14.70 -1.39 -11.39
C ALA A 282 -16.04 -0.75 -10.99
N ALA A 283 -16.01 0.40 -10.31
CA ALA A 283 -17.21 1.10 -9.85
C ALA A 283 -17.76 2.11 -10.87
N ARG A 284 -17.32 2.11 -12.14
CA ARG A 284 -17.72 3.10 -13.16
C ARG A 284 -19.23 3.24 -13.33
N THR A 285 -20.00 2.16 -13.17
CA THR A 285 -21.46 2.13 -13.31
C THR A 285 -22.19 2.90 -12.20
N SER A 286 -21.52 3.15 -11.06
CA SER A 286 -22.04 4.02 -10.00
C SER A 286 -22.08 5.50 -10.40
N ALA A 287 -21.29 5.89 -11.41
CA ALA A 287 -20.99 7.26 -11.80
C ALA A 287 -20.51 8.16 -10.64
N LEU A 288 -19.94 7.55 -9.59
CA LEU A 288 -19.23 8.22 -8.51
C LEU A 288 -17.73 8.08 -8.79
N TRP A 289 -17.05 9.20 -9.03
CA TRP A 289 -15.64 9.25 -9.36
C TRP A 289 -14.87 9.99 -8.26
N LEU A 290 -13.91 9.30 -7.67
CA LEU A 290 -13.18 9.71 -6.47
C LEU A 290 -11.68 9.87 -6.75
N ASP A 291 -11.23 9.63 -7.98
CA ASP A 291 -9.89 9.98 -8.44
C ASP A 291 -9.66 11.50 -8.38
N LEU A 292 -8.40 11.91 -8.24
CA LEU A 292 -8.05 13.33 -8.08
C LEU A 292 -8.39 14.20 -9.31
N ALA A 293 -8.38 13.62 -10.52
CA ALA A 293 -8.60 14.39 -11.75
C ALA A 293 -10.05 14.84 -11.90
N THR A 294 -11.01 14.13 -11.29
CA THR A 294 -12.42 14.53 -11.31
C THR A 294 -12.67 15.82 -10.53
N GLN A 295 -13.27 16.81 -11.19
CA GLN A 295 -13.65 18.13 -10.63
C GLN A 295 -15.16 18.40 -10.62
N ASP A 296 -15.94 17.68 -11.44
CA ASP A 296 -17.38 17.85 -11.57
C ASP A 296 -18.10 17.46 -10.26
N PRO A 297 -18.80 18.39 -9.58
CA PRO A 297 -19.38 18.13 -8.25
C PRO A 297 -20.37 16.96 -8.24
N LEU A 298 -21.19 16.81 -9.29
CA LEU A 298 -22.16 15.73 -9.37
C LEU A 298 -21.44 14.39 -9.46
N LYS A 299 -20.39 14.29 -10.29
CA LYS A 299 -19.57 13.07 -10.42
C LYS A 299 -18.77 12.77 -9.14
N LEU A 300 -18.44 13.79 -8.34
CA LEU A 300 -17.87 13.60 -7.00
C LEU A 300 -18.88 13.09 -5.97
N GLY A 301 -20.17 13.05 -6.32
CA GLY A 301 -21.24 12.56 -5.46
C GLY A 301 -22.04 13.66 -4.77
N LEU A 302 -21.75 14.94 -5.02
CA LEU A 302 -22.48 16.05 -4.40
C LEU A 302 -23.94 16.02 -4.83
N CYS A 303 -24.84 15.81 -3.86
CA CYS A 303 -26.28 15.68 -4.07
C CYS A 303 -26.68 14.63 -5.12
N LYS A 304 -25.80 13.67 -5.38
CA LYS A 304 -25.99 12.64 -6.38
C LYS A 304 -26.77 11.47 -5.79
N ALA A 305 -27.93 11.17 -6.35
CA ALA A 305 -28.66 9.95 -6.00
C ALA A 305 -27.81 8.68 -6.32
N PRO A 306 -27.90 7.62 -5.49
CA PRO A 306 -27.21 6.37 -5.75
C PRO A 306 -27.77 5.69 -7.00
N ILE A 307 -26.87 5.14 -7.83
CA ILE A 307 -27.26 4.34 -9.00
C ILE A 307 -27.12 2.84 -8.68
N ALA A 308 -26.02 2.48 -8.01
CA ALA A 308 -25.62 1.08 -7.78
C ALA A 308 -25.10 0.88 -6.34
N ALA A 309 -25.93 1.21 -5.35
CA ALA A 309 -25.55 1.06 -3.93
C ALA A 309 -26.42 0.04 -3.17
N GLY A 310 -27.65 -0.24 -3.62
CA GLY A 310 -28.53 -1.23 -2.98
C GLY A 310 -28.75 -0.94 -1.50
N LYS A 311 -28.63 -1.99 -0.65
CA LYS A 311 -28.68 -1.85 0.82
C LYS A 311 -27.58 -0.94 1.38
N GLY A 312 -26.45 -0.84 0.70
CA GLY A 312 -25.34 0.02 1.11
C GLY A 312 -25.64 1.52 1.03
N THR A 313 -26.87 1.95 0.70
CA THR A 313 -27.29 3.34 0.96
C THR A 313 -27.50 3.60 2.45
N GLY A 314 -27.82 2.57 3.25
CA GLY A 314 -28.21 2.76 4.65
C GLY A 314 -29.33 3.77 4.82
N ASP A 315 -30.37 3.68 3.97
CA ASP A 315 -31.54 4.57 3.90
C ASP A 315 -31.25 6.05 3.58
N ARG A 316 -30.03 6.38 3.15
CA ARG A 316 -29.65 7.74 2.74
C ARG A 316 -29.95 8.01 1.27
N LEU A 317 -30.26 9.26 0.96
CA LEU A 317 -30.76 9.66 -0.35
C LEU A 317 -29.66 10.00 -1.37
N VAL A 318 -28.50 10.47 -0.92
CA VAL A 318 -27.44 10.99 -1.80
C VAL A 318 -26.05 10.56 -1.36
N ALA A 319 -25.12 10.48 -2.31
CA ALA A 319 -23.74 10.08 -2.07
C ALA A 319 -23.03 11.00 -1.06
N ILE A 320 -23.15 12.32 -1.27
CA ILE A 320 -22.69 13.37 -0.36
C ILE A 320 -23.80 14.41 -0.21
N ALA A 321 -24.27 14.60 1.02
CA ALA A 321 -25.18 15.67 1.42
C ALA A 321 -24.35 16.82 2.07
N PRO A 322 -24.25 18.00 1.44
CA PRO A 322 -23.51 19.13 1.99
C PRO A 322 -23.96 19.46 3.43
N GLY A 323 -23.00 19.70 4.32
CA GLY A 323 -23.26 20.02 5.72
C GLY A 323 -23.80 18.86 6.57
N GLN A 324 -24.06 17.69 5.98
CA GLN A 324 -24.80 16.59 6.61
C GLN A 324 -24.10 15.26 6.37
N ALA A 325 -22.93 15.08 7.00
CA ALA A 325 -22.16 13.84 6.89
C ALA A 325 -22.92 12.61 7.39
N ALA A 326 -23.77 12.76 8.42
CA ALA A 326 -24.60 11.67 8.92
C ALA A 326 -25.61 11.16 7.88
N GLU A 327 -26.04 12.02 6.96
CA GLU A 327 -27.01 11.72 5.88
C GLU A 327 -26.33 11.32 4.56
N SER A 328 -25.00 11.22 4.54
CA SER A 328 -24.22 10.92 3.33
C SER A 328 -23.89 9.45 3.20
N ILE A 329 -24.19 8.85 2.04
CA ILE A 329 -23.90 7.41 1.79
C ILE A 329 -22.39 7.14 1.90
N LEU A 330 -21.54 8.09 1.45
CA LEU A 330 -20.08 7.90 1.44
C LEU A 330 -19.50 7.60 2.83
N SER A 331 -19.76 8.46 3.82
CA SER A 331 -19.29 8.28 5.21
C SER A 331 -19.91 7.04 5.85
N TYR A 332 -21.20 6.77 5.61
CA TYR A 332 -21.88 5.58 6.11
C TYR A 332 -21.18 4.28 5.67
N ARG A 333 -20.95 4.13 4.37
CA ARG A 333 -20.30 2.92 3.82
C ARG A 333 -18.86 2.78 4.30
N MET A 334 -18.14 3.90 4.46
CA MET A 334 -16.80 3.87 5.02
C MET A 334 -16.77 3.41 6.49
N ALA A 335 -17.81 3.71 7.26
CA ALA A 335 -17.94 3.30 8.67
C ALA A 335 -18.50 1.88 8.86
N SER A 336 -19.30 1.38 7.90
CA SER A 336 -19.94 0.07 8.01
C SER A 336 -18.93 -1.09 7.93
N LEU A 337 -19.23 -2.17 8.66
CA LEU A 337 -18.52 -3.45 8.61
C LEU A 337 -19.39 -4.57 8.02
N ASP A 338 -20.63 -4.26 7.63
CA ASP A 338 -21.50 -5.23 6.95
C ASP A 338 -20.96 -5.44 5.52
N PRO A 339 -20.62 -6.68 5.11
CA PRO A 339 -20.05 -6.94 3.78
C PRO A 339 -20.92 -6.47 2.61
N GLY A 340 -22.25 -6.38 2.78
CA GLY A 340 -23.18 -5.88 1.77
C GLY A 340 -23.25 -4.35 1.66
N GLU A 341 -22.60 -3.64 2.58
CA GLU A 341 -22.70 -2.18 2.71
C GLU A 341 -21.34 -1.48 2.77
N MET A 342 -20.34 -2.12 3.37
CA MET A 342 -19.04 -1.54 3.64
C MET A 342 -18.32 -1.12 2.35
N MET A 343 -17.49 -0.08 2.46
CA MET A 343 -16.53 0.31 1.44
C MET A 343 -15.19 0.72 2.07
N PRO A 344 -14.05 0.36 1.46
CA PRO A 344 -13.90 -0.59 0.35
C PRO A 344 -14.38 -2.02 0.68
N GLU A 345 -14.80 -2.78 -0.34
CA GLU A 345 -15.32 -4.16 -0.20
C GLU A 345 -14.22 -5.19 0.11
N LEU A 346 -12.96 -4.86 -0.21
CA LEU A 346 -11.81 -5.74 -0.10
C LEU A 346 -10.65 -5.04 0.60
N GLY A 347 -9.79 -5.84 1.25
CA GLY A 347 -8.57 -5.34 1.89
C GLY A 347 -8.78 -4.66 3.24
N ARG A 348 -9.95 -4.85 3.86
CA ARG A 348 -10.22 -4.46 5.25
C ARG A 348 -11.25 -5.36 5.93
N SER A 349 -11.10 -5.51 7.23
CA SER A 349 -12.03 -6.04 8.23
C SER A 349 -12.37 -5.00 9.32
N LEU A 350 -11.63 -3.89 9.37
CA LEU A 350 -11.83 -2.78 10.29
C LEU A 350 -12.25 -1.51 9.54
N ALA A 351 -12.96 -0.62 10.23
CA ALA A 351 -13.23 0.72 9.73
C ALA A 351 -12.05 1.62 10.09
N HIS A 352 -11.62 2.45 9.13
CA HIS A 352 -10.60 3.47 9.39
C HIS A 352 -11.23 4.68 10.07
N ALA A 353 -11.18 4.73 11.41
CA ALA A 353 -11.88 5.75 12.18
C ALA A 353 -11.42 7.17 11.82
N GLU A 354 -10.12 7.38 11.67
CA GLU A 354 -9.50 8.65 11.32
C GLU A 354 -9.87 9.08 9.90
N GLY A 355 -9.86 8.14 8.95
CA GLY A 355 -10.31 8.36 7.58
C GLY A 355 -11.78 8.72 7.47
N VAL A 356 -12.67 8.03 8.22
CA VAL A 356 -14.10 8.38 8.32
C VAL A 356 -14.25 9.79 8.89
N ALA A 357 -13.58 10.09 10.00
CA ALA A 357 -13.65 11.41 10.62
C ALA A 357 -13.13 12.53 9.69
N LEU A 358 -12.11 12.29 8.87
CA LEU A 358 -11.66 13.24 7.85
C LEU A 358 -12.79 13.55 6.85
N ILE A 359 -13.42 12.52 6.31
CA ILE A 359 -14.50 12.68 5.32
C ILE A 359 -15.73 13.34 5.94
N GLU A 360 -16.11 12.98 7.17
CA GLU A 360 -17.21 13.63 7.86
C GLU A 360 -16.95 15.11 8.12
N ARG A 361 -15.76 15.49 8.58
CA ARG A 361 -15.38 16.90 8.73
C ARG A 361 -15.45 17.65 7.41
N TRP A 362 -14.96 17.04 6.33
CA TRP A 362 -15.00 17.64 5.00
C TRP A 362 -16.43 17.88 4.52
N ILE A 363 -17.31 16.89 4.65
CA ILE A 363 -18.72 17.00 4.25
C ILE A 363 -19.46 18.04 5.09
N ASN A 364 -19.27 18.03 6.42
CA ASN A 364 -19.91 18.99 7.32
C ASN A 364 -19.45 20.43 7.11
N ALA A 365 -18.24 20.64 6.57
CA ALA A 365 -17.73 21.96 6.22
C ALA A 365 -18.23 22.49 4.86
N MET A 366 -18.95 21.67 4.07
CA MET A 366 -19.49 22.11 2.77
C MET A 366 -20.68 23.05 2.97
N PRO A 367 -20.75 24.16 2.23
CA PRO A 367 -21.93 25.02 2.22
C PRO A 367 -23.08 24.40 1.40
N GLY A 368 -24.31 24.84 1.69
CA GLY A 368 -25.51 24.51 0.90
C GLY A 368 -26.27 23.27 1.39
N ASN A 369 -27.21 22.81 0.57
CA ASN A 369 -28.01 21.61 0.78
C ASN A 369 -28.33 20.98 -0.60
N CYS A 370 -29.07 19.86 -0.63
CA CYS A 370 -29.46 19.17 -1.88
C CYS A 370 -30.88 19.49 -2.37
N THR A 371 -31.49 20.53 -1.81
CA THR A 371 -32.83 21.01 -2.17
C THR A 371 -32.80 22.32 -2.95
N ASP A 372 -31.65 22.99 -2.98
CA ASP A 372 -31.34 24.12 -3.86
C ASP A 372 -30.94 23.62 -5.26
#